data_AF-A0A9D5MMT8-F1
#
_entry.id   AF-A0A9D5MMT8-F1
#
_cell.length_a   1.000
_cell.length_b   1.000
_cell.length_c   1.000
_cell.angle_alpha   90.00
_cell.angle_beta   90.00
_cell.angle_gamma   90.00
#
_symmetry.space_group_name_H-M   'P 1'
#
loop_
_entity.id
_entity.type
_entity.pdbx_description
1 polymer ?
#
loop_
_entity_poly.entity_id
_entity_poly.type
_entity_poly.pdbx_seq_one_letter_code
_entity_poly.pdbx_strand_id
1 'polypeptide(L)'
;MDMKIAVIGDEKGINDVLKSIKYPQLIAAKYIYDRNFFSTVPSNFLDDIEIIIVAFELVALKVKICNIINGYHNGQGVMLIDFYYLRNFSKPYIIADKAMNNPYVDSYNGLILGISHAEVGIIPGRLTGNFANLAISAQDIYYDYKNLEYCLTKYPGKLSKLDTVIIDMFDYSYFNLDASVTNGILKYLASGGIDLDKHNFDQNIDIKDFSFEDTIRSIRNEFQPPKNNEIYSVWEMLFYTDLERLYGNEYSPAYDQFYRFEVVSDENMDEFHLGRFMEQRFEKTLEENDLYFNKILEELYKINPNMKIFLTLLPRFQGVWEKEEKMRELWKDYFYSVLEKAKEKYNFKVLDYSRNEIATTRAFYFDSSHFNFFGAMKFTDMLNADILADKAQ
;
A
#
# COMPACT_ATOMS: atom_id res chain seq x y z
N MET A 1 -6.10 1.61 40.49
CA MET A 1 -6.23 2.67 39.47
C MET A 1 -7.73 2.81 39.31
N ASP A 2 -8.32 3.86 39.85
CA ASP A 2 -9.78 4.06 39.85
C ASP A 2 -10.20 4.84 38.59
N MET A 3 -9.60 4.48 37.44
CA MET A 3 -9.86 5.13 36.17
C MET A 3 -11.11 4.53 35.52
N LYS A 4 -12.11 5.35 35.19
CA LYS A 4 -13.34 4.87 34.53
C LYS A 4 -13.36 5.22 33.04
N ILE A 5 -13.50 4.19 32.22
CA ILE A 5 -13.52 4.29 30.76
C ILE A 5 -14.92 3.95 30.22
N ALA A 6 -15.43 4.76 29.30
CA ALA A 6 -16.56 4.40 28.45
C ALA A 6 -16.09 4.13 27.03
N VAL A 7 -16.66 3.11 26.38
CA VAL A 7 -16.43 2.83 24.95
C VAL A 7 -17.72 3.08 24.18
N ILE A 8 -17.66 3.94 23.16
CA ILE A 8 -18.77 4.27 22.27
C ILE A 8 -18.34 3.90 20.85
N GLY A 9 -19.08 3.01 20.19
CA GLY A 9 -18.71 2.51 18.86
C GLY A 9 -19.83 1.72 18.21
N ASP A 10 -19.56 1.22 17.00
CA ASP A 10 -20.34 0.11 16.45
C ASP A 10 -19.90 -1.22 17.10
N GLU A 11 -20.61 -2.31 16.79
CA GLU A 11 -20.33 -3.62 17.38
C GLU A 11 -18.89 -4.10 17.06
N LYS A 12 -18.39 -3.83 15.85
CA LYS A 12 -17.02 -4.17 15.45
C LYS A 12 -16.00 -3.37 16.27
N GLY A 13 -16.16 -2.05 16.32
CA GLY A 13 -15.23 -1.16 17.03
C GLY A 13 -15.15 -1.44 18.51
N ILE A 14 -16.27 -1.75 19.17
CA ILE A 14 -16.26 -2.16 20.58
C ILE A 14 -15.49 -3.47 20.76
N ASN A 15 -15.70 -4.45 19.88
CA ASN A 15 -14.96 -5.71 19.93
C ASN A 15 -13.45 -5.52 19.70
N ASP A 16 -13.05 -4.64 18.76
CA ASP A 16 -11.65 -4.33 18.49
C ASP A 16 -10.96 -3.64 19.68
N VAL A 17 -11.66 -2.73 20.37
CA VAL A 17 -11.17 -2.12 21.63
C VAL A 17 -10.99 -3.19 22.70
N LEU A 18 -11.98 -4.06 22.91
CA LEU A 18 -11.92 -5.10 23.94
C LEU A 18 -10.81 -6.11 23.71
N LYS A 19 -10.52 -6.43 22.44
CA LYS A 19 -9.41 -7.31 22.06
C LYS A 19 -8.04 -6.70 22.34
N SER A 20 -7.91 -5.37 22.21
CA SER A 20 -6.62 -4.67 22.20
C SER A 20 -6.29 -3.93 23.49
N ILE A 21 -7.26 -3.68 24.37
CA ILE A 21 -7.04 -3.00 25.65
C ILE A 21 -6.30 -3.90 26.65
N LYS A 22 -5.32 -3.33 27.36
CA LYS A 22 -4.51 -4.02 28.39
C LYS A 22 -5.31 -4.29 29.67
N TYR A 23 -6.23 -3.38 29.99
CA TYR A 23 -6.95 -3.35 31.26
C TYR A 23 -8.47 -3.29 31.03
N PRO A 24 -9.11 -4.37 30.54
CA PRO A 24 -10.54 -4.39 30.24
C PRO A 24 -11.42 -4.08 31.46
N GLN A 25 -10.92 -4.32 32.67
CA GLN A 25 -11.61 -4.00 33.92
C GLN A 25 -11.81 -2.49 34.17
N LEU A 26 -11.09 -1.61 33.47
CA LEU A 26 -11.28 -0.15 33.56
C LEU A 26 -12.51 0.32 32.75
N ILE A 27 -13.07 -0.54 31.89
CA ILE A 27 -14.26 -0.23 31.10
C ILE A 27 -15.49 -0.34 32.01
N ALA A 28 -15.99 0.83 32.43
CA ALA A 28 -17.18 0.96 33.26
C ALA A 28 -18.47 0.89 32.42
N ALA A 29 -18.41 1.31 31.16
CA ALA A 29 -19.59 1.33 30.27
C ALA A 29 -19.24 1.04 28.80
N LYS A 30 -20.20 0.42 28.10
CA LYS A 30 -20.12 0.12 26.66
C LYS A 30 -21.42 0.54 26.01
N TYR A 31 -21.30 1.29 24.94
CA TYR A 31 -22.40 1.96 24.26
C TYR A 31 -22.34 1.66 22.77
N ILE A 32 -23.11 0.67 22.33
CA ILE A 32 -23.29 0.39 20.90
C ILE A 32 -24.16 1.50 20.33
N TYR A 33 -23.60 2.25 19.38
CA TYR A 33 -24.34 3.31 18.72
C TYR A 33 -25.33 2.73 17.71
N ASP A 34 -26.60 3.08 17.89
CA ASP A 34 -27.66 2.93 16.92
C ASP A 34 -28.35 4.28 16.64
N ARG A 35 -29.35 4.30 15.75
CA ARG A 35 -30.07 5.54 15.38
C ARG A 35 -30.83 6.18 16.55
N ASN A 36 -31.07 5.46 17.63
CA ASN A 36 -31.81 5.90 18.81
C ASN A 36 -30.90 6.08 20.04
N PHE A 37 -29.57 5.98 19.87
CA PHE A 37 -28.64 6.00 20.97
C PHE A 37 -28.83 7.22 21.88
N PHE A 38 -28.81 8.42 21.31
CA PHE A 38 -28.95 9.67 22.07
C PHE A 38 -30.38 9.92 22.59
N SER A 39 -31.39 9.21 22.09
CA SER A 39 -32.75 9.28 22.63
C SER A 39 -33.02 8.27 23.74
N THR A 40 -32.12 7.30 23.95
CA THR A 40 -32.31 6.20 24.89
C THR A 40 -31.34 6.21 26.07
N VAL A 41 -30.15 6.81 25.92
CA VAL A 41 -29.23 6.99 27.04
C VAL A 41 -29.71 8.07 28.02
N PRO A 42 -29.58 7.85 29.33
CA PRO A 42 -29.96 8.85 30.32
C PRO A 42 -29.02 10.06 30.24
N SER A 43 -29.47 11.23 30.68
CA SER A 43 -28.69 12.46 30.58
C SER A 43 -27.34 12.44 31.31
N ASN A 44 -27.16 11.51 32.25
CA ASN A 44 -25.98 11.33 33.09
C ASN A 44 -25.12 10.11 32.70
N PHE A 45 -25.32 9.54 31.50
CA PHE A 45 -24.65 8.29 31.09
C PHE A 45 -23.11 8.36 30.97
N LEU A 46 -22.54 9.57 31.00
CA LEU A 46 -21.10 9.82 30.99
C LEU A 46 -20.60 10.47 32.28
N ASP A 47 -21.44 10.58 33.31
CA ASP A 47 -21.02 11.08 34.63
C ASP A 47 -19.95 10.14 35.21
N ASP A 48 -18.96 10.72 35.87
CA ASP A 48 -17.79 10.03 36.43
C ASP A 48 -16.89 9.28 35.43
N ILE A 49 -17.10 9.44 34.12
CA ILE A 49 -16.19 8.90 33.10
C ILE A 49 -15.03 9.86 32.89
N GLU A 50 -13.80 9.36 32.98
CA GLU A 50 -12.58 10.15 32.75
C GLU A 50 -12.08 10.03 31.32
N ILE A 51 -12.33 8.88 30.69
CA ILE A 51 -11.88 8.60 29.32
C ILE A 51 -13.03 8.03 28.49
N ILE A 52 -13.25 8.61 27.32
CA ILE A 52 -14.17 8.10 26.32
C ILE A 52 -13.37 7.62 25.12
N ILE A 53 -13.52 6.34 24.79
CA ILE A 53 -12.94 5.72 23.61
C ILE A 53 -14.01 5.67 22.53
N VAL A 54 -13.76 6.36 21.43
CA VAL A 54 -14.64 6.38 20.25
C VAL A 54 -14.09 5.41 19.21
N ALA A 55 -14.89 4.41 18.83
CA ALA A 55 -14.48 3.32 17.96
C ALA A 55 -15.44 3.16 16.77
N PHE A 56 -15.32 4.05 15.78
CA PHE A 56 -16.03 3.97 14.50
C PHE A 56 -15.03 4.01 13.33
N GLU A 57 -15.14 3.07 12.40
CA GLU A 57 -14.33 3.10 11.17
C GLU A 57 -14.77 4.25 10.24
N LEU A 58 -16.07 4.51 10.18
CA LEU A 58 -16.62 5.54 9.30
C LEU A 58 -16.35 6.95 9.86
N VAL A 59 -15.39 7.65 9.24
CA VAL A 59 -14.95 9.00 9.64
C VAL A 59 -16.12 9.99 9.75
N ALA A 60 -17.06 9.97 8.80
CA ALA A 60 -18.21 10.88 8.81
C ALA A 60 -19.15 10.67 10.01
N LEU A 61 -19.32 9.41 10.45
CA LEU A 61 -20.09 9.10 11.65
C LEU A 61 -19.32 9.53 12.90
N LYS A 62 -18.04 9.16 12.97
CA LYS A 62 -17.14 9.55 14.06
C LYS A 62 -17.19 11.05 14.36
N VAL A 63 -17.01 11.90 13.35
CA VAL A 63 -17.01 13.36 13.51
C VAL A 63 -18.32 13.85 14.14
N LYS A 64 -19.46 13.32 13.70
CA LYS A 64 -20.77 13.67 14.28
C LYS A 64 -20.86 13.25 15.74
N ILE A 65 -20.42 12.04 16.08
CA ILE A 65 -20.45 11.53 17.45
C ILE A 65 -19.53 12.34 18.37
N CYS A 66 -18.29 12.62 17.95
CA CYS A 66 -17.37 13.44 18.73
C CYS A 66 -17.93 14.84 19.00
N ASN A 67 -18.60 15.46 18.02
CA ASN A 67 -19.24 16.76 18.21
C ASN A 67 -20.38 16.70 19.24
N ILE A 68 -21.18 15.63 19.23
CA ILE A 68 -22.26 15.45 20.21
C ILE A 68 -21.66 15.25 21.61
N ILE A 69 -20.66 14.37 21.75
CA ILE A 69 -19.97 14.12 23.03
C ILE A 69 -19.37 15.42 23.58
N ASN A 70 -18.66 16.19 22.76
CA ASN A 70 -18.09 17.47 23.16
C ASN A 70 -19.17 18.47 23.62
N GLY A 71 -20.36 18.44 23.01
CA GLY A 71 -21.51 19.24 23.44
C GLY A 71 -22.07 18.85 24.80
N TYR A 72 -22.06 17.55 25.14
CA TYR A 72 -22.46 17.05 26.47
C TYR A 72 -21.44 17.40 27.57
N HIS A 73 -20.14 17.40 27.23
CA HIS A 73 -19.05 17.54 28.21
C HIS A 73 -18.51 18.95 28.41
N ASN A 74 -19.24 19.99 28.00
CA ASN A 74 -18.83 21.40 27.96
C ASN A 74 -18.12 21.88 29.27
N GLY A 75 -16.81 21.62 29.42
CA GLY A 75 -15.96 21.99 30.56
C GLY A 75 -15.56 20.88 31.56
N GLN A 76 -15.96 19.62 31.40
CA GLN A 76 -15.45 18.49 32.21
C GLN A 76 -14.17 17.94 31.58
N GLY A 77 -13.12 17.67 32.38
CA GLY A 77 -11.79 17.22 31.92
C GLY A 77 -11.74 15.79 31.37
N VAL A 78 -12.73 15.38 30.58
CA VAL A 78 -12.83 14.04 29.99
C VAL A 78 -11.92 13.95 28.77
N MET A 79 -11.09 12.91 28.72
CA MET A 79 -10.21 12.64 27.59
C MET A 79 -10.94 11.86 26.50
N LEU A 80 -10.90 12.36 25.27
CA LEU A 80 -11.45 11.68 24.11
C LEU A 80 -10.33 10.96 23.33
N ILE A 81 -10.47 9.64 23.19
CA ILE A 81 -9.54 8.78 22.44
C ILE A 81 -10.23 8.29 21.18
N ASP A 82 -9.70 8.67 20.02
CA ASP A 82 -10.11 8.11 18.73
C ASP A 82 -9.34 6.81 18.47
N PHE A 83 -10.00 5.68 18.68
CA PHE A 83 -9.37 4.36 18.63
C PHE A 83 -8.74 4.10 17.26
N TYR A 84 -9.48 4.27 16.17
CA TYR A 84 -9.00 3.95 14.83
C TYR A 84 -7.93 4.93 14.33
N TYR A 85 -8.02 6.20 14.72
CA TYR A 85 -6.98 7.19 14.40
C TYR A 85 -5.65 6.87 15.10
N LEU A 86 -5.65 6.69 16.42
CA LEU A 86 -4.41 6.43 17.16
C LEU A 86 -3.84 5.06 16.85
N ARG A 87 -4.72 4.07 16.60
CA ARG A 87 -4.34 2.77 16.07
C ARG A 87 -3.49 2.92 14.81
N ASN A 88 -3.83 3.78 13.85
CA ASN A 88 -3.06 3.92 12.60
C ASN A 88 -1.59 4.29 12.81
N PHE A 89 -1.22 4.98 13.90
CA PHE A 89 0.18 5.27 14.22
C PHE A 89 0.98 4.04 14.69
N SER A 90 0.29 2.95 15.05
CA SER A 90 0.94 1.68 15.42
C SER A 90 1.31 0.84 14.19
N LYS A 91 0.78 1.17 13.00
CA LYS A 91 1.12 0.51 11.72
C LYS A 91 2.44 1.09 11.19
N PRO A 92 3.40 0.25 10.74
CA PRO A 92 4.54 0.75 10.00
C PRO A 92 4.08 1.50 8.75
N TYR A 93 4.61 2.71 8.54
CA TYR A 93 4.33 3.51 7.35
C TYR A 93 5.02 2.94 6.10
N ILE A 94 6.27 2.47 6.23
CA ILE A 94 6.98 1.84 5.12
C ILE A 94 6.28 0.54 4.75
N ILE A 95 5.87 0.39 3.49
CA ILE A 95 5.10 -0.77 3.02
C ILE A 95 5.89 -2.06 3.18
N ALA A 96 7.21 -2.04 2.93
CA ALA A 96 8.08 -3.18 3.19
C ALA A 96 8.02 -3.63 4.66
N ASP A 97 8.03 -2.69 5.61
CA ASP A 97 7.88 -3.01 7.03
C ASP A 97 6.48 -3.54 7.35
N LYS A 98 5.43 -2.96 6.75
CA LYS A 98 4.04 -3.40 6.93
C LYS A 98 3.87 -4.85 6.43
N ALA A 99 4.41 -5.17 5.24
CA ALA A 99 4.36 -6.51 4.68
C ALA A 99 5.17 -7.49 5.55
N MET A 100 6.44 -7.20 5.82
CA MET A 100 7.33 -8.15 6.49
C MET A 100 6.99 -8.38 7.97
N ASN A 101 6.39 -7.39 8.66
CA ASN A 101 5.94 -7.55 10.04
C ASN A 101 4.55 -8.18 10.17
N ASN A 102 3.97 -8.72 9.09
CA ASN A 102 2.74 -9.48 9.18
C ASN A 102 2.92 -10.66 10.16
N PRO A 103 2.19 -10.70 11.29
CA PRO A 103 2.39 -11.71 12.33
C PRO A 103 1.83 -13.08 11.95
N TYR A 104 1.02 -13.17 10.90
CA TYR A 104 0.39 -14.43 10.46
C TYR A 104 1.18 -15.16 9.38
N VAL A 105 2.32 -14.60 8.94
CA VAL A 105 3.14 -15.17 7.87
C VAL A 105 4.57 -15.28 8.35
N ASP A 106 5.00 -16.48 8.74
CA ASP A 106 6.40 -16.71 9.17
C ASP A 106 7.40 -16.48 8.04
N SER A 107 7.02 -16.87 6.82
CA SER A 107 7.85 -16.78 5.61
C SER A 107 7.00 -16.66 4.35
N TYR A 108 7.50 -15.96 3.36
CA TYR A 108 6.91 -15.80 2.04
C TYR A 108 7.53 -16.77 1.03
N ASN A 109 6.67 -17.33 0.18
CA ASN A 109 7.06 -18.09 -1.02
C ASN A 109 7.07 -17.19 -2.26
N GLY A 110 6.39 -16.05 -2.19
CA GLY A 110 6.21 -15.13 -3.29
C GLY A 110 6.48 -13.67 -2.92
N LEU A 111 7.04 -12.90 -3.86
CA LEU A 111 7.08 -11.44 -3.80
C LEU A 111 6.43 -10.83 -5.04
N ILE A 112 5.84 -9.65 -4.87
CA ILE A 112 5.40 -8.77 -5.96
C ILE A 112 6.17 -7.46 -5.83
N LEU A 113 6.89 -7.09 -6.89
CA LEU A 113 7.56 -5.81 -7.08
C LEU A 113 6.85 -5.03 -8.19
N GLY A 114 7.03 -3.72 -8.23
CA GLY A 114 6.55 -2.84 -9.29
C GLY A 114 5.82 -1.60 -8.79
N ILE A 115 4.98 -1.04 -9.66
CA ILE A 115 4.33 0.25 -9.47
C ILE A 115 2.86 0.11 -9.00
N SER A 116 2.12 1.21 -8.96
CA SER A 116 0.69 1.29 -8.61
C SER A 116 -0.19 0.25 -9.31
N HIS A 117 0.21 -0.25 -10.49
CA HIS A 117 -0.57 -1.23 -11.23
C HIS A 117 -0.54 -2.58 -10.50
N ALA A 118 0.62 -3.07 -10.10
CA ALA A 118 0.71 -4.22 -9.21
C ALA A 118 0.20 -3.95 -7.78
N GLU A 119 0.42 -2.74 -7.25
CA GLU A 119 -0.05 -2.35 -5.90
C GLU A 119 -1.56 -2.63 -5.74
N VAL A 120 -2.37 -2.16 -6.68
CA VAL A 120 -3.84 -2.30 -6.61
C VAL A 120 -4.41 -3.39 -7.50
N GLY A 121 -3.66 -3.86 -8.50
CA GLY A 121 -4.13 -4.82 -9.51
C GLY A 121 -3.86 -6.28 -9.19
N ILE A 122 -2.89 -6.59 -8.31
CA ILE A 122 -2.57 -7.95 -7.89
C ILE A 122 -2.97 -8.12 -6.43
N ILE A 123 -3.82 -9.12 -6.15
CA ILE A 123 -4.32 -9.42 -4.80
C ILE A 123 -3.56 -10.64 -4.25
N PRO A 124 -2.55 -10.49 -3.36
CA PRO A 124 -1.71 -11.60 -2.92
C PRO A 124 -2.47 -12.79 -2.33
N GLY A 125 -3.57 -12.53 -1.61
CA GLY A 125 -4.42 -13.57 -1.03
C GLY A 125 -5.17 -14.45 -2.05
N ARG A 126 -5.09 -14.14 -3.34
CA ARG A 126 -5.64 -14.95 -4.43
C ARG A 126 -4.57 -15.74 -5.21
N LEU A 127 -3.29 -15.48 -4.95
CA LEU A 127 -2.19 -16.26 -5.51
C LEU A 127 -1.98 -17.54 -4.69
N THR A 128 -1.45 -18.58 -5.34
CA THR A 128 -1.15 -19.84 -4.66
C THR A 128 0.14 -19.71 -3.83
N GLY A 129 -0.01 -19.64 -2.51
CA GLY A 129 1.09 -19.50 -1.56
C GLY A 129 1.07 -18.15 -0.84
N ASN A 130 2.05 -17.93 0.04
CA ASN A 130 2.15 -16.66 0.77
C ASN A 130 2.95 -15.66 -0.04
N PHE A 131 2.27 -14.64 -0.59
CA PHE A 131 2.89 -13.54 -1.32
C PHE A 131 2.89 -12.25 -0.49
N ALA A 132 4.01 -11.54 -0.48
CA ALA A 132 4.08 -10.16 -0.02
C ALA A 132 4.04 -9.21 -1.22
N ASN A 133 3.13 -8.23 -1.18
CA ASN A 133 3.12 -7.14 -2.15
C ASN A 133 4.00 -6.00 -1.65
N LEU A 134 5.06 -5.72 -2.40
CA LEU A 134 6.00 -4.62 -2.17
C LEU A 134 5.92 -3.58 -3.30
N ALA A 135 4.93 -3.68 -4.18
CA ALA A 135 4.66 -2.68 -5.20
C ALA A 135 4.02 -1.45 -4.56
N ILE A 136 4.45 -0.26 -4.99
CA ILE A 136 4.03 1.03 -4.43
C ILE A 136 3.78 2.00 -5.57
N SER A 137 2.84 2.92 -5.36
CA SER A 137 2.59 4.01 -6.29
C SER A 137 3.85 4.80 -6.66
N ALA A 138 4.01 5.08 -7.95
CA ALA A 138 5.17 5.79 -8.53
C ALA A 138 6.55 5.13 -8.31
N GLN A 139 6.62 3.88 -7.88
CA GLN A 139 7.85 3.09 -7.83
C GLN A 139 8.42 2.86 -9.23
N ASP A 140 9.74 2.98 -9.36
CA ASP A 140 10.51 2.64 -10.55
C ASP A 140 11.44 1.45 -10.27
N ILE A 141 12.22 1.01 -11.27
CA ILE A 141 13.12 -0.15 -11.17
C ILE A 141 14.21 0.06 -10.10
N TYR A 142 14.69 1.29 -9.91
CA TYR A 142 15.62 1.58 -8.84
C TYR A 142 14.98 1.32 -7.46
N TYR A 143 13.76 1.82 -7.24
CA TYR A 143 13.07 1.62 -5.97
C TYR A 143 12.55 0.18 -5.79
N ASP A 144 12.28 -0.56 -6.86
CA ASP A 144 12.09 -2.03 -6.81
C ASP A 144 13.32 -2.71 -6.20
N TYR A 145 14.53 -2.34 -6.65
CA TYR A 145 15.78 -2.84 -6.09
C TYR A 145 15.95 -2.43 -4.62
N LYS A 146 15.68 -1.16 -4.26
CA LYS A 146 15.82 -0.70 -2.87
C LYS A 146 14.84 -1.40 -1.92
N ASN A 147 13.61 -1.67 -2.36
CA ASN A 147 12.66 -2.47 -1.57
C ASN A 147 13.19 -3.90 -1.33
N LEU A 148 13.68 -4.56 -2.39
CA LEU A 148 14.27 -5.90 -2.28
C LEU A 148 15.50 -5.90 -1.35
N GLU A 149 16.46 -5.01 -1.57
CA GLU A 149 17.68 -4.84 -0.75
C GLU A 149 17.34 -4.61 0.73
N TYR A 150 16.36 -3.74 0.99
CA TYR A 150 15.89 -3.45 2.34
C TYR A 150 15.32 -4.69 3.03
N CYS A 151 14.46 -5.45 2.33
CA CYS A 151 13.84 -6.64 2.88
C CYS A 151 14.85 -7.77 3.11
N LEU A 152 15.80 -7.95 2.20
CA LEU A 152 16.87 -8.95 2.35
C LEU A 152 17.78 -8.64 3.55
N THR A 153 18.06 -7.36 3.78
CA THR A 153 18.91 -6.93 4.89
C THR A 153 18.19 -7.03 6.22
N LYS A 154 16.95 -6.52 6.31
CA LYS A 154 16.22 -6.37 7.58
C LYS A 154 15.40 -7.61 7.95
N TYR A 155 14.92 -8.37 6.96
CA TYR A 155 13.99 -9.49 7.15
C TYR A 155 14.40 -10.78 6.41
N PRO A 156 15.68 -11.22 6.47
CA PRO A 156 16.13 -12.40 5.73
C PRO A 156 15.33 -13.67 6.05
N GLY A 157 14.87 -13.82 7.30
CA GLY A 157 14.04 -14.95 7.72
C GLY A 157 12.69 -15.01 6.99
N LYS A 158 12.07 -13.86 6.72
CA LYS A 158 10.78 -13.77 6.02
C LYS A 158 10.90 -14.18 4.55
N LEU A 159 12.08 -14.03 3.95
CA LEU A 159 12.35 -14.36 2.55
C LEU A 159 13.05 -15.71 2.34
N SER A 160 13.27 -16.48 3.42
CA SER A 160 14.04 -17.73 3.39
C SER A 160 13.45 -18.85 2.51
N LYS A 161 12.16 -18.76 2.14
CA LYS A 161 11.45 -19.76 1.32
C LYS A 161 11.01 -19.20 -0.04
N LEU A 162 11.58 -18.08 -0.46
CA LEU A 162 11.19 -17.43 -1.70
C LEU A 162 11.46 -18.33 -2.91
N ASP A 163 10.43 -18.59 -3.70
CA ASP A 163 10.51 -19.42 -4.91
C ASP A 163 9.91 -18.75 -6.15
N THR A 164 9.10 -17.71 -5.96
CA THR A 164 8.43 -16.99 -7.03
C THR A 164 8.54 -15.48 -6.85
N VAL A 165 8.83 -14.74 -7.91
CA VAL A 165 8.74 -13.29 -7.91
C VAL A 165 7.97 -12.81 -9.12
N ILE A 166 7.04 -11.90 -8.89
CA ILE A 166 6.31 -11.16 -9.92
C ILE A 166 6.89 -9.75 -9.92
N ILE A 167 7.32 -9.26 -11.08
CA ILE A 167 7.80 -7.89 -11.25
C ILE A 167 6.90 -7.23 -12.28
N ASP A 168 6.08 -6.28 -11.82
CA ASP A 168 5.31 -5.44 -12.72
C ASP A 168 6.23 -4.43 -13.40
N MET A 169 6.34 -4.57 -14.71
CA MET A 169 7.16 -3.75 -15.58
C MET A 169 6.37 -2.56 -16.13
N PHE A 170 5.20 -2.23 -15.57
CA PHE A 170 4.32 -1.11 -15.92
C PHE A 170 3.92 -1.05 -17.40
N ASP A 171 4.81 -0.55 -18.26
CA ASP A 171 4.71 -0.58 -19.72
C ASP A 171 6.11 -0.62 -20.37
N TYR A 172 6.16 -0.66 -21.71
CA TYR A 172 7.44 -0.76 -22.43
C TYR A 172 8.43 0.39 -22.15
N SER A 173 7.97 1.52 -21.60
CA SER A 173 8.81 2.68 -21.29
C SER A 173 9.35 2.70 -19.86
N TYR A 174 9.06 1.67 -19.03
CA TYR A 174 9.40 1.67 -17.61
C TYR A 174 10.91 1.83 -17.31
N PHE A 175 11.78 1.30 -18.16
CA PHE A 175 13.24 1.54 -18.05
C PHE A 175 13.64 3.02 -18.18
N ASN A 176 12.77 3.87 -18.73
CA ASN A 176 13.00 5.31 -18.89
C ASN A 176 12.38 6.14 -17.75
N LEU A 177 11.76 5.49 -16.75
CA LEU A 177 11.14 6.16 -15.62
C LEU A 177 12.15 6.33 -14.48
N ASP A 178 12.25 7.56 -13.98
CA ASP A 178 12.95 7.89 -12.73
C ASP A 178 11.98 8.74 -11.89
N ALA A 179 11.46 8.13 -10.82
CA ALA A 179 10.51 8.76 -9.94
C ALA A 179 11.14 9.94 -9.20
N SER A 180 12.44 9.87 -8.90
CA SER A 180 13.14 10.81 -8.06
C SER A 180 13.38 12.18 -8.68
N VAL A 181 13.41 12.26 -10.02
CA VAL A 181 13.57 13.51 -10.79
C VAL A 181 12.23 14.11 -11.25
N THR A 182 11.10 13.53 -10.83
CA THR A 182 9.75 14.00 -11.13
C THR A 182 8.93 14.19 -9.85
N ASN A 183 7.75 14.79 -9.94
CA ASN A 183 6.78 14.80 -8.84
C ASN A 183 6.36 13.40 -8.35
N GLY A 184 6.71 12.33 -9.09
CA GLY A 184 6.48 10.94 -8.68
C GLY A 184 7.10 10.59 -7.32
N ILE A 185 8.24 11.20 -6.96
CA ILE A 185 8.92 10.94 -5.69
C ILE A 185 8.07 11.24 -4.47
N LEU A 186 7.28 12.33 -4.51
CA LEU A 186 6.41 12.70 -3.40
C LEU A 186 5.29 11.67 -3.23
N LYS A 187 4.75 11.17 -4.34
CA LYS A 187 3.73 10.11 -4.32
C LYS A 187 4.32 8.79 -3.81
N TYR A 188 5.51 8.42 -4.27
CA TYR A 188 6.21 7.21 -3.81
C TYR A 188 6.47 7.24 -2.30
N LEU A 189 7.02 8.34 -1.80
CA LEU A 189 7.26 8.51 -0.37
C LEU A 189 5.93 8.52 0.40
N ALA A 190 4.96 9.36 0.03
CA ALA A 190 3.66 9.41 0.72
C ALA A 190 2.91 8.07 0.74
N SER A 191 3.20 7.17 -0.20
CA SER A 191 2.63 5.82 -0.28
C SER A 191 3.42 4.76 0.52
N GLY A 192 4.43 5.17 1.29
CA GLY A 192 5.22 4.27 2.14
C GLY A 192 6.47 3.68 1.48
N GLY A 193 7.03 4.37 0.49
CA GLY A 193 8.29 4.02 -0.15
C GLY A 193 9.50 4.05 0.79
N ILE A 194 10.59 3.38 0.39
CA ILE A 194 11.90 3.44 1.07
C ILE A 194 12.44 4.87 1.03
N ASP A 195 12.68 5.45 2.19
CA ASP A 195 13.03 6.85 2.40
C ASP A 195 14.47 7.05 2.94
N LEU A 196 15.33 6.06 2.70
CA LEU A 196 16.71 6.04 3.20
C LEU A 196 17.75 6.52 2.17
N ASP A 197 17.34 6.69 0.92
CA ASP A 197 18.22 7.06 -0.19
C ASP A 197 17.59 8.20 -0.98
N LYS A 198 18.39 9.22 -1.28
CA LYS A 198 17.97 10.44 -1.98
C LYS A 198 18.06 10.34 -3.49
N HIS A 199 18.34 9.16 -4.06
CA HIS A 199 18.50 8.88 -5.49
C HIS A 199 18.10 10.03 -6.42
N ASN A 200 19.04 10.62 -7.18
CA ASN A 200 18.85 11.77 -8.09
C ASN A 200 17.95 12.97 -7.63
N PHE A 201 17.49 13.03 -6.38
CA PHE A 201 16.52 14.00 -5.86
C PHE A 201 16.97 15.45 -6.04
N ASP A 202 18.27 15.72 -5.89
CA ASP A 202 18.85 17.05 -6.08
C ASP A 202 18.73 17.56 -7.54
N GLN A 203 18.42 16.68 -8.49
CA GLN A 203 18.18 17.02 -9.90
C GLN A 203 16.72 17.35 -10.20
N ASN A 204 15.82 17.16 -9.24
CA ASN A 204 14.38 17.35 -9.40
C ASN A 204 14.01 18.83 -9.42
N ILE A 205 13.56 19.32 -10.58
CA ILE A 205 13.23 20.73 -10.78
C ILE A 205 11.92 21.14 -10.09
N ASP A 206 11.02 20.19 -9.84
CA ASP A 206 9.69 20.47 -9.28
C ASP A 206 9.75 20.72 -7.77
N ILE A 207 10.76 20.19 -7.09
CA ILE A 207 10.95 20.27 -5.63
C ILE A 207 12.31 20.83 -5.21
N LYS A 208 12.98 21.56 -6.11
CA LYS A 208 14.32 22.14 -5.91
C LYS A 208 14.49 23.00 -4.64
N ASP A 209 13.39 23.51 -4.11
CA ASP A 209 13.38 24.38 -2.91
C ASP A 209 13.28 23.56 -1.60
N PHE A 210 13.15 22.23 -1.69
CA PHE A 210 13.04 21.33 -0.55
C PHE A 210 14.28 20.42 -0.48
N SER A 211 14.81 20.22 0.73
CA SER A 211 15.81 19.18 0.95
C SER A 211 15.15 17.80 1.04
N PHE A 212 15.88 16.74 0.71
CA PHE A 212 15.42 15.38 0.89
C PHE A 212 15.04 15.12 2.36
N GLU A 213 15.89 15.53 3.30
CA GLU A 213 15.69 15.32 4.73
C GLU A 213 14.46 16.06 5.28
N ASP A 214 14.19 17.29 4.82
CA ASP A 214 12.99 18.03 5.22
C ASP A 214 11.73 17.41 4.63
N THR A 215 11.81 16.90 3.39
CA THR A 215 10.71 16.18 2.72
C THR A 215 10.35 14.91 3.49
N ILE A 216 11.34 14.06 3.79
CA ILE A 216 11.12 12.84 4.57
C ILE A 216 10.58 13.17 5.96
N ARG A 217 11.10 14.22 6.61
CA ARG A 217 10.60 14.64 7.92
C ARG A 217 9.14 15.07 7.85
N SER A 218 8.76 15.84 6.84
CA SER A 218 7.39 16.28 6.65
C SER A 218 6.44 15.10 6.48
N ILE A 219 6.78 14.16 5.59
CA ILE A 219 5.98 12.97 5.31
C ILE A 219 5.87 12.10 6.58
N ARG A 220 7.00 11.79 7.23
CA ARG A 220 6.99 10.96 8.45
C ARG A 220 6.16 11.58 9.58
N ASN A 221 6.12 12.91 9.70
CA ASN A 221 5.29 13.58 10.71
C ASN A 221 3.79 13.34 10.49
N GLU A 222 3.33 13.06 9.27
CA GLU A 222 1.92 12.70 9.00
C GLU A 222 1.57 11.29 9.52
N PHE A 223 2.57 10.41 9.58
CA PHE A 223 2.42 9.02 10.04
C PHE A 223 2.89 8.79 11.48
N GLN A 224 3.23 9.86 12.20
CA GLN A 224 3.63 9.79 13.60
C GLN A 224 2.67 10.60 14.47
N PRO A 225 2.44 10.18 15.72
CA PRO A 225 1.68 10.98 16.65
C PRO A 225 2.42 12.31 16.91
N PRO A 226 1.70 13.42 17.09
CA PRO A 226 2.33 14.70 17.47
C PRO A 226 3.22 14.54 18.71
N LYS A 227 4.39 15.18 18.72
CA LYS A 227 5.30 15.16 19.88
C LYS A 227 4.59 15.70 21.12
N ASN A 228 4.81 15.05 22.27
CA ASN A 228 4.21 15.41 23.57
C ASN A 228 2.67 15.36 23.59
N ASN A 229 2.07 14.49 22.77
CA ASN A 229 0.64 14.27 22.81
C ASN A 229 0.26 13.41 24.04
N GLU A 230 -0.40 14.05 25.02
CA GLU A 230 -0.90 13.39 26.23
C GLU A 230 -1.87 12.24 25.90
N ILE A 231 -2.74 12.43 24.91
CA ILE A 231 -3.69 11.40 24.45
C ILE A 231 -2.92 10.17 23.93
N TYR A 232 -1.83 10.38 23.17
CA TYR A 232 -1.01 9.28 22.69
C TYR A 232 -0.28 8.56 23.83
N SER A 233 0.17 9.30 24.86
CA SER A 233 0.79 8.70 26.05
C SER A 233 -0.20 7.81 26.81
N VAL A 234 -1.45 8.26 26.95
CA VAL A 234 -2.54 7.46 27.54
C VAL A 234 -2.90 6.28 26.65
N TRP A 235 -2.91 6.45 25.33
CA TRP A 235 -3.10 5.35 24.37
C TRP A 235 -2.07 4.23 24.57
N GLU A 236 -0.78 4.55 24.64
CA GLU A 236 0.28 3.56 24.86
C GLU A 236 0.14 2.85 26.21
N MET A 237 -0.38 3.54 27.23
CA MET A 237 -0.68 2.93 28.52
C MET A 237 -1.86 1.96 28.45
N LEU A 238 -2.93 2.32 27.73
CA LEU A 238 -4.18 1.56 27.70
C LEU A 238 -4.16 0.38 26.72
N PHE A 239 -3.45 0.49 25.59
CA PHE A 239 -3.53 -0.47 24.50
C PHE A 239 -2.22 -1.22 24.27
N TYR A 240 -2.32 -2.48 23.84
CA TYR A 240 -1.20 -3.18 23.25
C TYR A 240 -0.84 -2.53 21.90
N THR A 241 0.45 -2.36 21.63
CA THR A 241 0.95 -1.83 20.36
C THR A 241 1.38 -2.94 19.39
N ASP A 242 1.26 -4.21 19.78
CA ASP A 242 1.52 -5.33 18.88
C ASP A 242 0.42 -5.43 17.81
N LEU A 243 0.88 -5.72 16.59
CA LEU A 243 0.08 -5.67 15.39
C LEU A 243 -1.02 -6.75 15.35
N GLU A 244 -0.78 -7.90 15.96
CA GLU A 244 -1.73 -9.02 15.98
C GLU A 244 -2.99 -8.65 16.77
N ARG A 245 -2.81 -8.07 17.96
CA ARG A 245 -3.92 -7.65 18.82
C ARG A 245 -4.68 -6.48 18.26
N LEU A 246 -3.98 -5.48 17.71
CA LEU A 246 -4.62 -4.29 17.17
C LEU A 246 -5.35 -4.56 15.86
N TYR A 247 -4.81 -5.40 14.98
CA TYR A 247 -5.32 -5.51 13.61
C TYR A 247 -6.06 -6.79 13.28
N GLY A 248 -5.88 -7.88 14.04
CA GLY A 248 -6.51 -9.15 13.68
C GLY A 248 -6.22 -9.49 12.21
N ASN A 249 -7.25 -9.82 11.45
CA ASN A 249 -7.13 -10.19 10.03
C ASN A 249 -6.97 -8.99 9.07
N GLU A 250 -6.85 -7.75 9.57
CA GLU A 250 -6.71 -6.54 8.74
C GLU A 250 -5.32 -6.37 8.11
N TYR A 251 -4.40 -7.30 8.36
CA TYR A 251 -3.22 -7.53 7.49
C TYR A 251 -3.58 -8.24 6.17
N SER A 252 -4.88 -8.27 5.82
CA SER A 252 -5.37 -8.79 4.56
C SER A 252 -4.70 -8.04 3.40
N PRO A 253 -4.03 -8.73 2.47
CA PRO A 253 -3.42 -8.14 1.28
C PRO A 253 -4.40 -7.47 0.30
N ALA A 254 -5.68 -7.34 0.67
CA ALA A 254 -6.77 -6.80 -0.13
C ALA A 254 -7.41 -5.53 0.47
N TYR A 255 -6.97 -5.05 1.65
CA TYR A 255 -7.70 -4.03 2.41
C TYR A 255 -7.90 -2.71 1.64
N ASP A 256 -6.87 -2.23 0.94
CA ASP A 256 -6.94 -0.98 0.20
C ASP A 256 -7.73 -1.14 -1.12
N GLN A 257 -7.76 -2.36 -1.68
CA GLN A 257 -8.52 -2.71 -2.87
C GLN A 257 -10.03 -2.78 -2.61
N PHE A 258 -10.46 -3.10 -1.37
CA PHE A 258 -11.88 -3.18 -0.99
C PHE A 258 -12.64 -1.86 -1.11
N TYR A 259 -11.96 -0.71 -1.23
CA TYR A 259 -12.64 0.59 -1.39
C TYR A 259 -12.65 1.08 -2.85
N ARG A 260 -12.08 0.32 -3.79
CA ARG A 260 -11.98 0.69 -5.21
C ARG A 260 -13.15 0.12 -6.01
N PHE A 261 -14.35 0.65 -5.79
CA PHE A 261 -15.56 0.23 -6.52
C PHE A 261 -15.97 1.17 -7.65
N GLU A 262 -15.28 2.30 -7.81
CA GLU A 262 -15.54 3.22 -8.92
C GLU A 262 -15.25 2.56 -10.27
N VAL A 263 -15.90 3.09 -11.30
CA VAL A 263 -15.80 2.60 -12.68
C VAL A 263 -15.31 3.75 -13.54
N VAL A 264 -14.30 3.48 -14.36
CA VAL A 264 -13.66 4.45 -15.26
C VAL A 264 -14.70 5.25 -16.06
N SER A 265 -14.62 6.57 -16.00
CA SER A 265 -15.52 7.49 -16.70
C SER A 265 -14.93 7.94 -18.04
N ASP A 266 -15.74 8.61 -18.87
CA ASP A 266 -15.24 9.22 -20.12
C ASP A 266 -14.34 10.41 -19.79
N GLU A 267 -14.64 11.15 -18.71
CA GLU A 267 -13.78 12.22 -18.16
C GLU A 267 -12.38 11.70 -17.82
N ASN A 268 -12.25 10.50 -17.25
CA ASN A 268 -10.93 9.90 -17.02
C ASN A 268 -10.14 9.65 -18.32
N MET A 269 -10.82 9.46 -19.46
CA MET A 269 -10.16 9.31 -20.77
C MET A 269 -9.72 10.66 -21.32
N ASP A 270 -10.55 11.68 -21.14
CA ASP A 270 -10.30 13.04 -21.58
C ASP A 270 -9.10 13.64 -20.83
N GLU A 271 -9.01 13.42 -19.52
CA GLU A 271 -7.92 13.86 -18.66
C GLU A 271 -6.62 13.04 -18.79
N PHE A 272 -6.67 11.88 -19.46
CA PHE A 272 -5.48 11.04 -19.58
C PHE A 272 -4.45 11.66 -20.51
N HIS A 273 -3.24 11.84 -19.99
CA HIS A 273 -2.08 12.33 -20.73
C HIS A 273 -0.89 11.37 -20.57
N LEU A 274 -0.11 11.22 -21.64
CA LEU A 274 1.13 10.46 -21.58
C LEU A 274 2.16 11.20 -20.72
N GLY A 275 2.93 10.45 -19.94
CA GLY A 275 4.04 11.02 -19.19
C GLY A 275 5.18 11.43 -20.13
N ARG A 276 5.94 12.45 -19.72
CA ARG A 276 7.13 12.92 -20.46
C ARG A 276 8.17 11.82 -20.70
N PHE A 277 8.28 10.85 -19.78
CA PHE A 277 9.15 9.67 -19.94
C PHE A 277 8.71 8.75 -21.09
N MET A 278 7.47 8.83 -21.55
CA MET A 278 7.06 8.15 -22.76
C MET A 278 7.50 8.95 -23.99
N GLU A 279 7.47 10.28 -23.94
CA GLU A 279 7.75 11.17 -25.07
C GLU A 279 9.23 11.44 -25.33
N GLN A 280 10.06 11.39 -24.30
CA GLN A 280 11.47 11.77 -24.36
C GLN A 280 12.36 10.66 -23.82
N ARG A 281 13.50 10.45 -24.47
CA ARG A 281 14.47 9.43 -24.07
C ARG A 281 15.52 10.01 -23.11
N PHE A 282 15.72 9.37 -21.96
CA PHE A 282 16.65 9.77 -20.92
C PHE A 282 17.76 8.72 -20.77
N GLU A 283 18.86 8.85 -21.52
CA GLU A 283 19.90 7.80 -21.61
C GLU A 283 20.51 7.41 -20.25
N LYS A 284 20.71 8.38 -19.34
CA LYS A 284 21.24 8.08 -18.00
C LYS A 284 20.28 7.21 -17.19
N THR A 285 18.98 7.52 -17.23
CA THR A 285 17.94 6.73 -16.55
C THR A 285 17.86 5.32 -17.13
N LEU A 286 17.99 5.20 -18.45
CA LEU A 286 17.97 3.91 -19.15
C LEU A 286 19.16 3.02 -18.77
N GLU A 287 20.37 3.58 -18.77
CA GLU A 287 21.59 2.88 -18.32
C GLU A 287 21.49 2.47 -16.84
N GLU A 288 20.95 3.36 -16.01
CA GLU A 288 20.78 3.12 -14.58
C GLU A 288 19.74 2.03 -14.29
N ASN A 289 18.58 2.07 -14.95
CA ASN A 289 17.54 1.08 -14.75
C ASN A 289 17.89 -0.28 -15.35
N ASP A 290 18.67 -0.34 -16.45
CA ASP A 290 19.24 -1.61 -16.93
C ASP A 290 20.16 -2.23 -15.85
N LEU A 291 21.02 -1.42 -15.21
CA LEU A 291 21.85 -1.87 -14.10
C LEU A 291 21.01 -2.39 -12.93
N TYR A 292 20.00 -1.65 -12.46
CA TYR A 292 19.21 -2.06 -11.30
C TYR A 292 18.31 -3.25 -11.59
N PHE A 293 17.76 -3.37 -12.80
CA PHE A 293 17.05 -4.57 -13.23
C PHE A 293 17.96 -5.82 -13.14
N ASN A 294 19.19 -5.71 -13.65
CA ASN A 294 20.16 -6.81 -13.54
C ASN A 294 20.55 -7.13 -12.08
N LYS A 295 20.66 -6.12 -11.21
CA LYS A 295 20.90 -6.33 -9.77
C LYS A 295 19.73 -7.04 -9.09
N ILE A 296 18.48 -6.69 -9.42
CA ILE A 296 17.30 -7.39 -8.90
C ILE A 296 17.38 -8.87 -9.28
N LEU A 297 17.57 -9.18 -10.57
CA LEU A 297 17.68 -10.57 -11.03
C LEU A 297 18.84 -11.31 -10.34
N GLU A 298 20.00 -10.66 -10.22
CA GLU A 298 21.16 -11.25 -9.56
C GLU A 298 20.88 -11.62 -8.10
N GLU A 299 20.30 -10.70 -7.32
CA GLU A 299 19.96 -10.95 -5.92
C GLU A 299 18.91 -12.05 -5.77
N LEU A 300 17.87 -12.05 -6.61
CA LEU A 300 16.84 -13.10 -6.60
C LEU A 300 17.43 -14.49 -6.88
N TYR A 301 18.34 -14.59 -7.84
CA TYR A 301 19.01 -15.84 -8.17
C TYR A 301 20.06 -16.28 -7.14
N LYS A 302 20.66 -15.34 -6.39
CA LYS A 302 21.50 -15.66 -5.22
C LYS A 302 20.69 -16.28 -4.08
N ILE A 303 19.46 -15.79 -3.85
CA ILE A 303 18.56 -16.36 -2.83
C ILE A 303 18.17 -17.78 -3.21
N ASN A 304 17.73 -17.98 -4.45
CA ASN A 304 17.28 -19.27 -4.95
C ASN A 304 17.68 -19.43 -6.43
N PRO A 305 18.65 -20.31 -6.75
CA PRO A 305 19.06 -20.56 -8.13
C PRO A 305 17.93 -21.08 -9.05
N ASN A 306 16.84 -21.60 -8.48
CA ASN A 306 15.66 -22.09 -9.19
C ASN A 306 14.47 -21.12 -9.11
N MET A 307 14.72 -19.84 -8.79
CA MET A 307 13.68 -18.81 -8.69
C MET A 307 12.83 -18.77 -9.96
N LYS A 308 11.50 -18.73 -9.80
CA LYS A 308 10.57 -18.48 -10.90
C LYS A 308 10.24 -16.99 -10.94
N ILE A 309 10.78 -16.29 -11.94
CA ILE A 309 10.57 -14.85 -12.11
C ILE A 309 9.61 -14.60 -13.28
N PHE A 310 8.54 -13.85 -13.00
CA PHE A 310 7.54 -13.44 -13.97
C PHE A 310 7.55 -11.92 -14.08
N LEU A 311 7.95 -11.42 -15.25
CA LEU A 311 7.82 -10.01 -15.60
C LEU A 311 6.44 -9.81 -16.21
N THR A 312 5.63 -8.90 -15.67
CA THR A 312 4.27 -8.67 -16.15
C THR A 312 4.11 -7.27 -16.71
N LEU A 313 3.38 -7.13 -17.83
CA LEU A 313 2.89 -5.85 -18.32
C LEU A 313 1.38 -5.82 -18.09
N LEU A 314 0.92 -5.14 -17.04
CA LEU A 314 -0.51 -5.07 -16.72
C LEU A 314 -1.25 -4.22 -17.78
N PRO A 315 -2.50 -4.58 -18.14
CA PRO A 315 -3.26 -3.82 -19.12
C PRO A 315 -3.80 -2.52 -18.52
N ARG A 316 -3.65 -1.44 -19.27
CA ARG A 316 -4.45 -0.21 -19.09
C ARG A 316 -5.75 -0.31 -19.89
N PHE A 317 -6.76 0.46 -19.50
CA PHE A 317 -8.07 0.42 -20.14
C PHE A 317 -7.97 0.73 -21.64
N GLN A 318 -8.71 0.03 -22.50
CA GLN A 318 -8.54 0.13 -23.95
C GLN A 318 -8.60 1.56 -24.52
N GLY A 319 -9.34 2.46 -23.85
CA GLY A 319 -9.48 3.86 -24.25
C GLY A 319 -8.16 4.64 -24.25
N VAL A 320 -7.11 4.16 -23.59
CA VAL A 320 -5.79 4.81 -23.61
C VAL A 320 -4.86 4.30 -24.72
N TRP A 321 -5.20 3.17 -25.36
CA TRP A 321 -4.29 2.52 -26.31
C TRP A 321 -3.97 3.37 -27.53
N GLU A 322 -4.94 4.15 -28.04
CA GLU A 322 -4.70 5.02 -29.20
C GLU A 322 -3.61 6.07 -28.93
N LYS A 323 -3.58 6.60 -27.69
CA LYS A 323 -2.56 7.56 -27.26
C LYS A 323 -1.20 6.85 -27.11
N GLU A 324 -1.19 5.67 -26.49
CA GLU A 324 0.03 4.88 -26.29
C GLU A 324 0.66 4.35 -27.57
N GLU A 325 -0.13 3.96 -28.57
CA GLU A 325 0.38 3.15 -29.69
C GLU A 325 1.52 3.84 -30.43
N LYS A 326 1.45 5.17 -30.55
CA LYS A 326 2.50 6.02 -31.14
C LYS A 326 3.84 5.88 -30.41
N MET A 327 3.80 5.77 -29.09
CA MET A 327 5.00 5.68 -28.24
C MET A 327 5.38 4.22 -27.98
N ARG A 328 4.42 3.30 -28.05
CA ARG A 328 4.61 1.87 -27.86
C ARG A 328 5.62 1.31 -28.86
N GLU A 329 5.48 1.64 -30.15
CA GLU A 329 6.41 1.17 -31.17
C GLU A 329 7.86 1.59 -30.88
N LEU A 330 8.06 2.82 -30.37
CA LEU A 330 9.38 3.34 -30.01
C LEU A 330 10.02 2.55 -28.85
N TRP A 331 9.24 2.27 -27.81
CA TRP A 331 9.77 1.70 -26.57
C TRP A 331 9.84 0.18 -26.57
N LYS A 332 8.95 -0.48 -27.32
CA LYS A 332 8.85 -1.94 -27.33
C LYS A 332 10.15 -2.60 -27.77
N ASP A 333 10.79 -2.09 -28.82
CA ASP A 333 12.05 -2.64 -29.31
C ASP A 333 13.17 -2.49 -28.28
N TYR A 334 13.28 -1.32 -27.66
CA TYR A 334 14.24 -1.09 -26.58
C TYR A 334 13.99 -2.02 -25.39
N PHE A 335 12.75 -2.11 -24.92
CA PHE A 335 12.34 -2.94 -23.80
C PHE A 335 12.73 -4.40 -24.01
N TYR A 336 12.32 -5.00 -25.13
CA TYR A 336 12.65 -6.40 -25.42
C TYR A 336 14.15 -6.57 -25.67
N SER A 337 14.87 -5.59 -26.21
CA SER A 337 16.33 -5.69 -26.34
C SER A 337 17.07 -5.80 -25.00
N VAL A 338 16.59 -5.11 -23.96
CA VAL A 338 17.13 -5.23 -22.60
C VAL A 338 16.82 -6.61 -22.03
N LEU A 339 15.58 -7.09 -22.21
CA LEU A 339 15.18 -8.41 -21.72
C LEU A 339 15.93 -9.55 -22.40
N GLU A 340 16.14 -9.51 -23.72
CA GLU A 340 16.87 -10.56 -24.42
C GLU A 340 18.33 -10.65 -23.96
N LYS A 341 18.99 -9.52 -23.70
CA LYS A 341 20.33 -9.52 -23.08
C LYS A 341 20.32 -10.15 -21.69
N ALA A 342 19.34 -9.81 -20.85
CA ALA A 342 19.23 -10.39 -19.52
C ALA A 342 18.95 -11.90 -19.55
N LYS A 343 18.20 -12.39 -20.56
CA LYS A 343 17.93 -13.82 -20.76
C LYS A 343 19.17 -14.65 -21.09
N GLU A 344 20.25 -14.03 -21.56
CA GLU A 344 21.53 -14.73 -21.76
C GLU A 344 22.10 -15.27 -20.44
N LYS A 345 21.74 -14.65 -19.31
CA LYS A 345 22.25 -14.99 -17.96
C LYS A 345 21.18 -15.52 -17.02
N TYR A 346 19.95 -15.04 -17.13
CA TYR A 346 18.89 -15.29 -16.16
C TYR A 346 17.66 -15.91 -16.82
N ASN A 347 17.05 -16.89 -16.17
CA ASN A 347 15.79 -17.45 -16.64
C ASN A 347 14.62 -16.59 -16.13
N PHE A 348 13.70 -16.18 -16.98
CA PHE A 348 12.47 -15.52 -16.54
C PHE A 348 11.45 -15.54 -17.66
N LYS A 349 10.18 -15.37 -17.29
CA LYS A 349 9.07 -15.33 -18.24
C LYS A 349 8.49 -13.94 -18.32
N VAL A 350 8.16 -13.51 -19.53
CA VAL A 350 7.43 -12.26 -19.76
C VAL A 350 5.97 -12.61 -20.02
N LEU A 351 5.07 -12.07 -19.22
CA LEU A 351 3.62 -12.17 -19.35
C LEU A 351 3.08 -10.80 -19.76
N ASP A 352 2.98 -10.60 -21.08
CA ASP A 352 2.52 -9.34 -21.67
C ASP A 352 0.99 -9.34 -21.80
N TYR A 353 0.31 -8.70 -20.83
CA TYR A 353 -1.14 -8.52 -20.85
C TYR A 353 -1.56 -7.16 -21.40
N SER A 354 -0.64 -6.34 -21.92
CA SER A 354 -0.89 -4.93 -22.30
C SER A 354 -2.05 -4.73 -23.29
N ARG A 355 -2.39 -5.76 -24.07
CA ARG A 355 -3.51 -5.81 -25.03
C ARG A 355 -4.47 -6.98 -24.77
N ASN A 356 -4.60 -7.40 -23.52
CA ASN A 356 -5.50 -8.48 -23.13
C ASN A 356 -6.98 -8.05 -23.16
N GLU A 357 -7.90 -9.00 -23.43
CA GLU A 357 -9.34 -8.76 -23.50
C GLU A 357 -9.92 -8.11 -22.24
N ILE A 358 -9.35 -8.36 -21.05
CA ILE A 358 -9.80 -7.76 -19.79
C ILE A 358 -9.80 -6.21 -19.87
N ALA A 359 -8.89 -5.63 -20.65
CA ALA A 359 -8.76 -4.19 -20.88
C ALA A 359 -9.97 -3.55 -21.57
N THR A 360 -10.78 -4.36 -22.25
CA THR A 360 -11.96 -3.89 -23.00
C THR A 360 -13.20 -3.76 -22.10
N THR A 361 -13.16 -4.34 -20.90
CA THR A 361 -14.30 -4.35 -19.98
C THR A 361 -14.24 -3.16 -19.02
N ARG A 362 -15.00 -2.12 -19.34
CA ARG A 362 -15.10 -0.89 -18.53
C ARG A 362 -15.33 -1.14 -17.04
N ALA A 363 -16.18 -2.10 -16.71
CA ALA A 363 -16.55 -2.45 -15.32
C ALA A 363 -15.39 -2.99 -14.46
N PHE A 364 -14.22 -3.25 -15.04
CA PHE A 364 -13.04 -3.72 -14.32
C PHE A 364 -12.04 -2.61 -13.99
N TYR A 365 -12.24 -1.39 -14.47
CA TYR A 365 -11.30 -0.30 -14.31
C TYR A 365 -11.83 0.76 -13.36
N PHE A 366 -10.97 1.21 -12.46
CA PHE A 366 -11.25 2.31 -11.54
C PHE A 366 -11.05 3.65 -12.24
N ASP A 367 -9.94 3.76 -12.97
CA ASP A 367 -9.57 4.90 -13.80
C ASP A 367 -8.98 4.40 -15.12
N SER A 368 -8.31 5.29 -15.87
CA SER A 368 -7.73 4.98 -17.18
C SER A 368 -6.63 3.94 -17.18
N SER A 369 -5.99 3.69 -16.04
CA SER A 369 -4.79 2.85 -15.93
C SER A 369 -4.94 1.72 -14.92
N HIS A 370 -5.72 1.91 -13.87
CA HIS A 370 -5.78 0.99 -12.73
C HIS A 370 -7.08 0.19 -12.69
N PHE A 371 -6.96 -1.08 -12.32
CA PHE A 371 -8.12 -1.90 -12.02
C PHE A 371 -8.90 -1.37 -10.80
N ASN A 372 -10.20 -1.62 -10.83
CA ASN A 372 -11.03 -1.61 -9.64
C ASN A 372 -10.98 -2.99 -8.95
N PHE A 373 -11.71 -3.15 -7.85
CA PHE A 373 -11.70 -4.40 -7.08
C PHE A 373 -12.03 -5.64 -7.94
N PHE A 374 -13.05 -5.55 -8.80
CA PHE A 374 -13.45 -6.68 -9.65
C PHE A 374 -12.43 -6.99 -10.75
N GLY A 375 -11.82 -5.95 -11.34
CA GLY A 375 -10.73 -6.11 -12.29
C GLY A 375 -9.51 -6.78 -11.68
N ALA A 376 -9.11 -6.33 -10.48
CA ALA A 376 -7.97 -6.88 -9.75
C ALA A 376 -8.20 -8.36 -9.39
N MET A 377 -9.41 -8.73 -8.94
CA MET A 377 -9.77 -10.14 -8.72
C MET A 377 -9.62 -10.98 -9.98
N LYS A 378 -10.24 -10.53 -11.08
CA LYS A 378 -10.23 -11.25 -12.35
C LYS A 378 -8.81 -11.40 -12.92
N PHE A 379 -8.04 -10.32 -12.89
CA PHE A 379 -6.66 -10.31 -13.35
C PHE A 379 -5.77 -11.24 -12.52
N THR A 380 -5.88 -11.16 -11.18
CA THR A 380 -5.07 -12.00 -10.30
C THR A 380 -5.34 -13.49 -10.52
N ASP A 381 -6.59 -13.88 -10.77
CA ASP A 381 -6.94 -15.27 -11.08
C ASP A 381 -6.32 -15.74 -12.40
N MET A 382 -6.30 -14.87 -13.43
CA MET A 382 -5.65 -15.15 -14.70
C MET A 382 -4.13 -15.30 -14.52
N LEU A 383 -3.49 -14.37 -13.82
CA LEU A 383 -2.07 -14.42 -13.52
C LEU A 383 -1.69 -15.68 -12.72
N ASN A 384 -2.47 -16.03 -11.69
CA ASN A 384 -2.23 -17.25 -10.90
C ASN A 384 -2.31 -18.51 -11.77
N ALA A 385 -3.27 -18.57 -12.71
CA ALA A 385 -3.38 -19.70 -13.63
C ALA A 385 -2.14 -19.84 -14.52
N ASP A 386 -1.62 -18.74 -15.06
CA ASP A 386 -0.42 -18.75 -15.90
C ASP A 386 0.84 -19.14 -15.10
N ILE A 387 0.96 -18.68 -13.85
CA ILE A 387 2.03 -19.07 -12.94
C ILE A 387 1.96 -20.57 -12.62
N LEU A 388 0.78 -21.09 -12.31
CA LEU A 388 0.60 -22.51 -12.00
C LEU A 388 0.87 -23.41 -13.20
N ALA A 389 0.44 -22.99 -14.40
CA ALA A 389 0.71 -23.71 -15.64
C ALA A 389 2.21 -23.82 -15.93
N ASP A 390 2.98 -22.78 -15.60
CA ASP A 390 4.45 -22.78 -15.72
C ASP A 390 5.12 -23.68 -14.68
N LYS A 391 4.63 -23.69 -13.43
CA LYS A 391 5.15 -24.56 -12.36
C LYS A 391 4.91 -26.05 -12.61
N ALA A 392 3.96 -26.40 -13.48
CA ALA A 392 3.64 -27.78 -13.83
C ALA A 392 4.54 -28.35 -14.95
N GLN A 393 5.33 -27.50 -15.61
CA GLN A 393 6.32 -27.87 -16.64
C GLN A 393 7.70 -28.01 -16.01
#